data_AF-A0A078BHK5-F1
#
_entry.id   AF-A0A078BHK5-F1
#
_cell.length_a   1.000
_cell.length_b   1.000
_cell.length_c   1.000
_cell.angle_alpha   90.00
_cell.angle_beta   90.00
_cell.angle_gamma   90.00
#
_symmetry.space_group_name_H-M   'P 1'
#
loop_
_entity.id
_entity.type
_entity.pdbx_description
1 polymer ?
#
loop_
_entity_poly.entity_id
_entity_poly.type
_entity_poly.pdbx_seq_one_letter_code
_entity_poly.pdbx_strand_id
1 'polypeptide(L)'
;MNRRCIRSTLQSLFFAGLLIATLSLLASGGTSVWPAAQARETSQSSQTSALQDIPVISVADLPVQARDMLKRIEQGGPFEGYKDGVIFGNYERLLPSKRRGYYREYTVPTPGARNRGARRIVCGGAKHHPDVCYYTHDHYASFRRIAQ
;
A
#
# COMPACT_ATOMS: atom_id res chain seq x y z
N MET A 1 -33.97 -17.69 -35.05
CA MET A 1 -33.12 -18.73 -34.43
C MET A 1 -32.63 -18.19 -33.09
N ASN A 2 -33.21 -18.56 -31.93
CA ASN A 2 -33.05 -19.82 -31.17
C ASN A 2 -31.57 -20.21 -31.03
N ARG A 3 -30.96 -20.25 -29.83
CA ARG A 3 -31.39 -21.02 -28.64
C ARG A 3 -31.05 -20.33 -27.31
N ARG A 4 -31.99 -20.47 -26.37
CA ARG A 4 -31.92 -20.15 -24.93
C ARG A 4 -31.25 -21.30 -24.14
N CYS A 5 -31.20 -21.10 -22.81
CA CYS A 5 -31.08 -22.10 -21.72
C CYS A 5 -29.63 -22.35 -21.27
N ILE A 6 -29.27 -22.40 -19.98
CA ILE A 6 -30.00 -22.91 -18.80
C ILE A 6 -29.56 -22.11 -17.54
N ARG A 7 -30.55 -21.64 -16.76
CA ARG A 7 -30.41 -21.27 -15.35
C ARG A 7 -30.46 -22.56 -14.51
N SER A 8 -29.52 -22.73 -13.58
CA SER A 8 -29.56 -23.83 -12.60
C SER A 8 -30.09 -23.29 -11.26
N THR A 9 -31.26 -23.80 -10.87
CA THR A 9 -31.92 -23.64 -9.57
C THR A 9 -31.84 -24.96 -8.78
N LEU A 10 -32.29 -24.92 -7.51
CA LEU A 10 -32.46 -25.99 -6.50
C LEU A 10 -31.27 -26.11 -5.53
N GLN A 11 -31.31 -25.66 -4.27
CA GLN A 11 -32.32 -25.77 -3.18
C GLN A 11 -32.51 -27.21 -2.70
N SER A 12 -32.00 -27.54 -1.50
CA SER A 12 -32.59 -28.52 -0.57
C SER A 12 -31.91 -28.44 0.81
N LEU A 13 -32.70 -28.04 1.80
CA LEU A 13 -32.49 -28.13 3.25
C LEU A 13 -32.66 -29.59 3.69
N PHE A 14 -31.87 -30.11 4.64
CA PHE A 14 -32.37 -31.09 5.63
C PHE A 14 -31.52 -31.03 6.91
N PHE A 15 -32.18 -30.60 8.00
CA PHE A 15 -31.78 -30.84 9.38
C PHE A 15 -31.99 -32.32 9.72
N ALA A 16 -31.06 -32.97 10.42
CA ALA A 16 -31.33 -33.97 11.48
C ALA A 16 -30.01 -34.60 11.98
N GLY A 17 -29.86 -34.72 13.31
CA GLY A 17 -28.91 -35.68 13.89
C GLY A 17 -28.17 -35.22 15.15
N LEU A 18 -28.89 -34.99 16.26
CA LEU A 18 -28.30 -34.98 17.60
C LEU A 18 -28.35 -36.42 18.15
N LEU A 19 -27.21 -36.99 18.57
CA LEU A 19 -27.17 -38.06 19.58
C LEU A 19 -25.80 -38.10 20.26
N ILE A 20 -25.86 -38.04 21.59
CA ILE A 20 -24.78 -37.85 22.55
C ILE A 20 -24.30 -39.23 23.03
N ALA A 21 -22.99 -39.42 23.22
CA ALA A 21 -22.48 -40.36 24.22
C ALA A 21 -21.10 -39.89 24.72
N THR A 22 -21.07 -39.45 25.97
CA THR A 22 -19.90 -39.03 26.74
C THR A 22 -19.20 -40.24 27.36
N LEU A 23 -17.86 -40.26 27.35
CA LEU A 23 -17.12 -40.90 28.45
C LEU A 23 -15.77 -40.19 28.68
N SER A 24 -15.66 -39.61 29.87
CA SER A 24 -14.55 -38.80 30.37
C SER A 24 -13.41 -39.69 30.89
N LEU A 25 -12.16 -39.33 30.58
CA LEU A 25 -11.01 -39.76 31.38
C LEU A 25 -10.19 -38.52 31.76
N LEU A 26 -10.13 -38.27 33.07
CA LEU A 26 -9.38 -37.17 33.68
C LEU A 26 -7.89 -37.50 33.70
N ALA A 27 -7.07 -36.60 33.16
CA ALA A 27 -5.66 -36.48 33.49
C ALA A 27 -5.39 -35.04 33.93
N SER A 28 -5.06 -34.90 35.21
CA SER A 28 -4.74 -33.65 35.90
C SER A 28 -3.40 -33.08 35.43
N GLY A 29 -3.32 -31.76 35.29
CA GLY A 29 -2.05 -31.04 35.42
C GLY A 29 -1.79 -29.93 34.40
N GLY A 30 -1.95 -28.67 34.84
CA GLY A 30 -1.31 -27.52 34.22
C GLY A 30 -2.26 -26.42 33.72
N THR A 31 -2.82 -25.61 34.62
CA THR A 31 -3.33 -24.29 34.21
C THR A 31 -2.14 -23.36 33.99
N SER A 32 -1.52 -23.43 32.81
CA SER A 32 -0.63 -22.37 32.35
C SER A 32 -1.49 -21.13 32.07
N VAL A 33 -1.54 -20.21 33.04
CA VAL A 33 -2.10 -18.87 32.85
C VAL A 33 -1.16 -18.13 31.89
N TRP A 34 -1.38 -18.28 30.59
CA TRP A 34 -0.72 -17.44 29.59
C TRP A 34 -1.26 -16.02 29.73
N PRO A 35 -0.40 -15.01 29.94
CA PRO A 35 -0.83 -13.62 29.84
C PRO A 35 -1.36 -13.40 28.42
N ALA A 36 -2.58 -12.88 28.30
CA ALA A 36 -3.06 -12.35 27.03
C ALA A 36 -2.09 -11.25 26.59
N ALA A 37 -1.28 -11.54 25.58
CA ALA A 37 -0.43 -10.56 24.94
C ALA A 37 -1.35 -9.52 24.26
N GLN A 38 -1.54 -8.38 24.91
CA GLN A 38 -2.26 -7.23 24.34
C GLN A 38 -1.46 -6.76 23.11
N ALA A 39 -1.90 -7.18 21.92
CA ALA A 39 -1.26 -6.83 20.66
C ALA A 39 -1.52 -5.35 20.31
N ARG A 40 -0.64 -4.49 20.82
CA ARG A 40 -0.22 -3.17 20.32
C ARG A 40 -1.17 -2.43 19.34
N GLU A 41 -2.12 -1.67 19.90
CA GLU A 41 -2.89 -0.64 19.18
C GLU A 41 -2.05 0.60 18.77
N THR A 42 -0.78 0.66 19.17
CA THR A 42 0.12 1.79 18.88
C THR A 42 0.42 1.98 17.38
N SER A 43 0.18 0.95 16.55
CA SER A 43 0.59 0.95 15.14
C SER A 43 -0.25 1.88 14.25
N GLN A 44 -1.49 2.20 14.62
CA GLN A 44 -2.35 3.10 13.83
C GLN A 44 -2.09 4.58 14.16
N SER A 45 -1.96 4.92 15.44
CA SER A 45 -1.64 6.28 15.88
C SER A 45 -0.28 6.76 15.35
N SER A 46 0.76 5.93 15.41
CA SER A 46 2.09 6.30 14.89
C SER A 46 2.14 6.47 13.37
N GLN A 47 1.28 5.76 12.61
CA GLN A 47 1.22 5.91 11.16
C GLN A 47 0.53 7.22 10.75
N THR A 48 -0.50 7.63 11.48
CA THR A 48 -1.16 8.92 11.26
C THR A 48 -0.21 10.06 11.62
N SER A 49 0.49 9.99 12.75
CA SER A 49 1.48 11.02 13.14
C SER A 49 2.61 11.17 12.10
N ALA A 50 3.17 10.07 11.59
CA ALA A 50 4.23 10.12 10.57
C ALA A 50 3.76 10.75 9.23
N LEU A 51 2.47 10.66 8.90
CA LEU A 51 1.90 11.37 7.75
C LEU A 51 1.68 12.86 8.00
N GLN A 52 1.51 13.28 9.26
CA GLN A 52 1.31 14.68 9.64
C GLN A 52 2.62 15.46 9.72
N ASP A 53 3.75 14.78 9.96
CA ASP A 53 5.06 15.43 10.07
C ASP A 53 5.76 15.69 8.72
N ILE A 54 5.24 15.10 7.62
CA ILE A 54 5.81 15.32 6.28
C ILE A 54 5.18 16.58 5.67
N PRO A 55 5.98 17.60 5.27
CA PRO A 55 5.44 18.82 4.67
C PRO A 55 4.61 18.52 3.42
N VAL A 56 3.58 19.32 3.17
CA VAL A 56 2.66 19.12 2.05
C VAL A 56 2.99 20.09 0.91
N ILE A 57 2.84 19.64 -0.33
CA ILE A 57 2.92 20.46 -1.54
C ILE A 57 1.69 20.21 -2.41
N SER A 58 1.08 21.27 -2.94
CA SER A 58 -0.05 21.12 -3.87
C SER A 58 0.44 20.62 -5.24
N VAL A 59 -0.43 19.98 -6.02
CA VAL A 59 -0.09 19.63 -7.42
C VAL A 59 0.29 20.89 -8.22
N ALA A 60 -0.36 22.03 -7.98
CA ALA A 60 -0.11 23.27 -8.71
C ALA A 60 1.31 23.83 -8.49
N ASP A 61 1.87 23.64 -7.28
CA ASP A 61 3.20 24.12 -6.91
C ASP A 61 4.33 23.18 -7.35
N LEU A 62 4.00 22.01 -7.89
CA LEU A 62 5.00 21.09 -8.44
C LEU A 62 5.61 21.64 -9.74
N PRO A 63 6.91 21.37 -9.99
CA PRO A 63 7.50 21.58 -11.30
C PRO A 63 6.66 20.93 -12.39
N VAL A 64 6.59 21.55 -13.58
CA VAL A 64 5.80 21.05 -14.73
C VAL A 64 6.10 19.57 -15.00
N GLN A 65 7.40 19.21 -14.99
CA GLN A 65 7.85 17.84 -15.25
C GLN A 65 7.34 16.83 -14.20
N ALA A 66 7.17 17.26 -12.95
CA ALA A 66 6.61 16.42 -11.89
C ALA A 66 5.10 16.22 -12.08
N ARG A 67 4.37 17.26 -12.48
CA ARG A 67 2.94 17.14 -12.81
C ARG A 67 2.71 16.18 -13.98
N ASP A 68 3.53 16.26 -15.02
CA ASP A 68 3.43 15.35 -16.17
C ASP A 68 3.78 13.90 -15.82
N MET A 69 4.74 13.70 -14.90
CA MET A 69 5.03 12.37 -14.38
C MET A 69 3.88 11.84 -13.52
N LEU A 70 3.26 12.67 -12.67
CA LEU A 70 2.12 12.27 -11.85
C LEU A 70 0.94 11.75 -12.70
N LYS A 71 0.60 12.45 -13.79
CA LYS A 71 -0.43 12.00 -14.75
C LYS A 71 -0.10 10.63 -15.37
N ARG A 72 1.17 10.41 -15.73
CA ARG A 72 1.62 9.11 -16.25
C ARG A 72 1.54 8.00 -15.21
N ILE A 73 1.87 8.29 -13.95
CA ILE A 73 1.74 7.33 -12.85
C ILE A 73 0.27 6.93 -12.66
N GLU A 74 -0.64 7.90 -12.66
CA GLU A 74 -2.09 7.65 -12.57
C GLU A 74 -2.58 6.75 -13.71
N GLN A 75 -2.06 6.94 -14.92
CA GLN A 75 -2.38 6.14 -16.12
C GLN A 75 -1.66 4.79 -16.17
N GLY A 76 -0.64 4.57 -15.35
CA GLY A 76 0.15 3.33 -15.35
C GLY A 76 1.33 3.28 -16.33
N GLY A 77 1.74 4.42 -16.87
CA GLY A 77 2.81 4.52 -17.86
C GLY A 77 2.28 4.72 -19.29
N PRO A 78 3.13 4.52 -20.32
CA PRO A 78 4.48 3.98 -20.26
C PRO A 78 5.48 4.92 -19.55
N PHE A 79 6.55 4.35 -19.01
CA PHE A 79 7.63 5.10 -18.39
C PHE A 79 8.90 5.00 -19.24
N GLU A 80 9.57 6.14 -19.44
CA GLU A 80 10.78 6.24 -20.27
C GLU A 80 12.04 5.84 -19.48
N GLY A 81 12.06 6.08 -18.16
CA GLY A 81 13.23 5.81 -17.33
C GLY A 81 13.36 4.33 -16.95
N TYR A 82 14.56 3.78 -17.10
CA TYR A 82 14.88 2.37 -16.77
C TYR A 82 14.65 1.96 -15.31
N LYS A 83 14.44 2.92 -14.39
CA LYS A 83 14.12 2.67 -12.97
C LYS A 83 12.71 3.13 -12.60
N ASP A 84 11.94 3.64 -13.53
CA ASP A 84 10.61 4.14 -13.21
C ASP A 84 9.68 2.95 -12.91
N GLY A 85 8.98 3.02 -11.77
CA GLY A 85 8.12 1.97 -11.27
C GLY A 85 8.82 0.85 -10.50
N VAL A 86 10.15 0.91 -10.30
CA VAL A 86 10.86 -0.05 -9.43
C VAL A 86 10.51 0.20 -7.96
N ILE A 87 10.74 -0.83 -7.12
CA ILE A 87 10.45 -0.74 -5.68
C ILE A 87 11.38 0.27 -5.02
N PHE A 88 10.80 1.21 -4.28
CA PHE A 88 11.52 2.09 -3.36
C PHE A 88 11.58 1.44 -1.98
N GLY A 89 12.79 1.32 -1.43
CA GLY A 89 13.04 0.56 -0.20
C GLY A 89 12.64 1.27 1.10
N ASN A 90 12.63 2.61 1.10
CA ASN A 90 12.43 3.44 2.31
C ASN A 90 13.36 3.03 3.48
N TYR A 91 14.67 2.88 3.21
CA TYR A 91 15.65 2.37 4.18
C TYR A 91 15.92 3.38 5.31
N GLU A 92 15.89 4.66 4.96
CA GLU A 92 16.08 5.82 5.83
C GLU A 92 14.80 6.15 6.62
N ARG A 93 13.67 5.49 6.29
CA ARG A 93 12.38 5.61 6.98
C ARG A 93 11.83 7.03 7.05
N LEU A 94 12.10 7.83 6.02
CA LEU A 94 11.55 9.19 5.87
C LEU A 94 10.08 9.20 5.44
N LEU A 95 9.59 8.07 4.90
CA LEU A 95 8.17 7.84 4.63
C LEU A 95 7.58 6.89 5.67
N PRO A 96 6.24 6.88 5.88
CA PRO A 96 5.60 5.94 6.81
C PRO A 96 6.01 4.49 6.58
N SER A 97 6.19 3.74 7.67
CA SER A 97 6.55 2.32 7.57
C SER A 97 5.40 1.51 6.97
N LYS A 98 5.67 0.84 5.84
CA LYS A 98 4.73 -0.02 5.11
C LYS A 98 5.42 -1.31 4.68
N ARG A 99 4.63 -2.30 4.27
CA ARG A 99 5.13 -3.59 3.77
C ARG A 99 6.07 -3.39 2.58
N ARG A 100 7.11 -4.23 2.44
CA ARG A 100 8.03 -4.21 1.29
C ARG A 100 7.25 -4.26 -0.03
N GLY A 101 7.65 -3.41 -0.98
CA GLY A 101 7.00 -3.30 -2.28
C GLY A 101 5.79 -2.37 -2.31
N TYR A 102 5.43 -1.74 -1.19
CA TYR A 102 4.38 -0.72 -1.14
C TYR A 102 4.75 0.55 -1.91
N TYR A 103 6.01 0.98 -1.82
CA TYR A 103 6.49 2.19 -2.48
C TYR A 103 7.20 1.89 -3.81
N ARG A 104 7.00 2.77 -4.80
CA ARG A 104 7.68 2.78 -6.10
C ARG A 104 8.20 4.16 -6.44
N GLU A 105 9.35 4.22 -7.08
CA GLU A 105 9.98 5.47 -7.49
C GLU A 105 9.82 5.75 -8.99
N TYR A 106 9.78 7.04 -9.33
CA TYR A 106 9.64 7.55 -10.68
C TYR A 106 10.54 8.77 -10.87
N THR A 107 11.25 8.82 -12.00
CA THR A 107 12.15 9.91 -12.36
C THR A 107 11.36 11.15 -12.73
N VAL A 108 11.70 12.30 -12.15
CA VAL A 108 11.21 13.59 -12.64
C VAL A 108 12.33 14.23 -13.45
N PRO A 109 12.16 14.45 -14.77
CA PRO A 109 13.16 15.09 -15.60
C PRO A 109 13.57 16.46 -15.05
N THR A 110 14.87 16.72 -15.06
CA THR A 110 15.43 18.04 -14.74
C THR A 110 15.92 18.66 -16.04
N PRO A 111 15.32 19.76 -16.54
CA PRO A 111 15.75 20.41 -17.77
C PRO A 111 17.24 20.72 -17.75
N GLY A 112 17.93 20.41 -18.85
CA GLY A 112 19.39 20.63 -18.99
C GLY A 112 20.27 19.60 -18.28
N ALA A 113 19.72 18.69 -17.47
CA ALA A 113 20.51 17.62 -16.87
C ALA A 113 20.91 16.59 -17.93
N ARG A 114 22.20 16.22 -17.95
CA ARG A 114 22.72 15.12 -18.79
C ARG A 114 22.49 13.74 -18.18
N ASN A 115 21.98 13.70 -16.95
CA ASN A 115 21.66 12.50 -16.20
C ASN A 115 20.22 12.57 -15.70
N ARG A 116 19.78 11.59 -14.90
CA ARG A 116 18.42 11.53 -14.33
C ARG A 116 18.08 12.66 -13.34
N GLY A 117 19.05 13.48 -12.94
CA GLY A 117 18.88 14.50 -11.91
C GLY A 117 18.54 13.91 -10.53
N ALA A 118 18.22 14.79 -9.58
CA ALA A 118 17.90 14.46 -8.19
C ALA A 118 16.39 14.32 -7.91
N ARG A 119 15.54 14.79 -8.83
CA ARG A 119 14.09 14.90 -8.59
C ARG A 119 13.39 13.56 -8.81
N ARG A 120 12.52 13.16 -7.88
CA ARG A 120 11.74 11.93 -7.98
C ARG A 120 10.33 12.12 -7.43
N ILE A 121 9.42 11.27 -7.89
CA ILE A 121 8.14 11.01 -7.23
C ILE A 121 8.21 9.60 -6.66
N VAL A 122 7.78 9.41 -5.42
CA VAL A 122 7.60 8.11 -4.79
C VAL A 122 6.13 7.92 -4.48
N CYS A 123 5.49 6.91 -5.05
CA CYS A 123 4.08 6.62 -4.80
C CYS A 123 3.91 5.31 -4.04
N GLY A 124 2.95 5.28 -3.13
CA GLY A 124 2.57 4.15 -2.32
C GLY A 124 1.25 3.53 -2.78
N GLY A 125 1.10 2.21 -2.58
CA GLY A 125 -0.16 1.50 -2.81
C GLY A 125 -0.20 0.76 -4.15
N ALA A 126 -1.33 0.87 -4.84
CA ALA A 126 -1.53 0.25 -6.15
C ALA A 126 -0.55 0.82 -7.19
N LYS A 127 -0.18 0.00 -8.18
CA LYS A 127 0.68 0.42 -9.30
C LYS A 127 0.03 1.48 -10.19
N HIS A 128 -1.29 1.39 -10.33
CA HIS A 128 -2.16 2.29 -11.06
C HIS A 128 -3.07 2.92 -10.02
N HIS A 129 -3.30 4.23 -10.09
CA HIS A 129 -4.05 4.97 -9.07
C HIS A 129 -3.49 4.77 -7.64
N PRO A 130 -2.29 5.28 -7.35
CA PRO A 130 -1.66 5.12 -6.04
C PRO A 130 -2.46 5.81 -4.93
N ASP A 131 -2.36 5.30 -3.70
CA ASP A 131 -3.05 5.86 -2.53
C ASP A 131 -2.48 7.23 -2.13
N VAL A 132 -1.16 7.39 -2.30
CA VAL A 132 -0.40 8.56 -1.87
C VAL A 132 0.87 8.70 -2.72
N CYS A 133 1.26 9.94 -3.00
CA CYS A 133 2.52 10.25 -3.66
C CYS A 133 3.31 11.31 -2.90
N TYR A 134 4.63 11.21 -2.97
CA TYR A 134 5.59 12.11 -2.35
C TYR A 134 6.55 12.62 -3.41
N TYR A 135 6.91 13.89 -3.30
CA TYR A 135 7.91 14.54 -4.14
C TYR A 135 9.21 14.74 -3.36
N THR A 136 10.34 14.40 -3.98
CA THR A 136 11.68 14.76 -3.51
C THR A 136 12.40 15.53 -4.61
N HIS A 137 13.14 16.56 -4.21
CA HIS A 137 13.93 17.39 -5.12
C HIS A 137 15.44 17.19 -4.95
N ASP A 138 15.83 16.41 -3.94
CA ASP A 138 17.17 16.28 -3.37
C ASP A 138 17.58 14.82 -3.22
N HIS A 139 17.11 13.96 -4.13
CA HIS A 139 17.48 12.56 -4.23
C HIS A 139 17.25 11.78 -2.92
N TYR A 140 16.01 11.84 -2.42
CA TYR A 140 15.50 11.15 -1.24
C TYR A 140 16.00 11.68 0.11
N ALA A 141 16.72 12.82 0.15
CA ALA A 141 17.13 13.43 1.41
C ALA A 141 15.95 14.09 2.17
N SER A 142 14.95 14.59 1.45
CA SER A 142 13.70 15.08 2.03
C SER A 142 12.49 14.78 1.13
N PHE A 143 11.30 14.75 1.75
CA PHE A 143 10.05 14.50 1.06
C PHE A 143 9.00 15.55 1.37
N ARG A 144 8.13 15.78 0.38
CA ARG A 144 6.88 16.50 0.54
C ARG A 144 5.73 15.62 0.07
N ARG A 145 4.67 15.48 0.86
CA ARG A 145 3.47 14.76 0.44
C ARG A 145 2.71 15.61 -0.57
N ILE A 146 2.35 15.02 -1.70
CA ILE A 146 1.57 15.71 -2.73
C ILE A 146 0.11 15.68 -2.29
N ALA A 147 -0.50 16.86 -2.13
CA ALA A 147 -1.94 16.99 -1.94
C ALA A 147 -2.63 16.87 -3.30
N GLN A 148 -3.50 15.87 -3.44
CA GLN A 148 -4.33 15.63 -4.61
C GLN A 148 -5.55 16.55 -4.61
#